data_AF-A0A1A8N4G4-F1
#
_entry.id   AF-A0A1A8N4G4-F1
#
_cell.length_a   1.000
_cell.length_b   1.000
_cell.length_c   1.000
_cell.angle_alpha   90.00
_cell.angle_beta   90.00
_cell.angle_gamma   90.00
#
_symmetry.space_group_name_H-M   'P 1'
#
loop_
_entity.id
_entity.type
_entity.pdbx_description
1 polymer ?
#
loop_
_entity_poly.entity_id
_entity_poly.type
_entity_poly.pdbx_seq_one_letter_code
_entity_poly.pdbx_strand_id
1 'polypeptide(L)'
;PTEGLPVRVSVNREDYDVGTVAYDKTNTSIVIAGIALGIIAALVVGASLALIVMKHLKAKKQANIENRLSTVLSRARVGSHLNSSPTDDYRRGFHSGQTSGSGATTFQGLLYSASYDHLAAPLMPGETVSMVSLNTDLLEEVNEVLIPAEMLRIEENQIIGKGHFGTVYHGFLIDSMKQETHCAVKSLNRITDLGEVDQFLREGIIMKGFHHPNILSLLGIMLPKEGLPLVVM
;
A
#
# COMPACT_ATOMS: atom_id res chain seq x y z
N PRO A 1 -30.86 -50.10 14.10
CA PRO A 1 -32.08 -50.61 13.43
C PRO A 1 -32.87 -49.43 12.82
N THR A 2 -33.37 -49.58 11.59
CA THR A 2 -34.27 -48.61 10.94
C THR A 2 -35.57 -48.39 11.71
N GLU A 3 -35.92 -49.31 12.62
CA GLU A 3 -37.11 -49.26 13.48
C GLU A 3 -36.89 -48.51 14.81
N GLY A 4 -35.69 -47.95 15.05
CA GLY A 4 -35.36 -47.21 16.28
C GLY A 4 -35.03 -48.09 17.49
N LEU A 5 -34.73 -47.45 18.63
CA LEU A 5 -34.41 -48.11 19.92
C LEU A 5 -35.48 -47.78 20.97
N PRO A 6 -36.01 -48.77 21.71
CA PRO A 6 -37.01 -48.55 22.73
C PRO A 6 -36.40 -47.83 23.94
N VAL A 7 -37.11 -46.85 24.47
CA VAL A 7 -36.72 -46.04 25.63
C VAL A 7 -37.69 -46.33 26.76
N ARG A 8 -37.14 -46.79 27.87
CA ARG A 8 -37.89 -47.08 29.10
C ARG A 8 -37.37 -46.21 30.22
N VAL A 9 -38.27 -45.77 31.09
CA VAL A 9 -37.95 -44.95 32.26
C VAL A 9 -38.42 -45.69 33.50
N SER A 10 -37.53 -45.87 34.48
CA SER A 10 -37.84 -46.52 35.75
C SER A 10 -38.14 -45.49 36.82
N VAL A 11 -39.32 -45.56 37.42
CA VAL A 11 -39.72 -44.70 38.55
C VAL A 11 -40.20 -45.60 39.68
N ASN A 12 -39.64 -45.45 40.88
CA ASN A 12 -40.00 -46.25 42.06
C ASN A 12 -39.94 -47.77 41.86
N ARG A 13 -38.98 -48.27 41.07
CA ARG A 13 -38.78 -49.69 40.69
C ARG A 13 -39.82 -50.28 39.74
N GLU A 14 -40.65 -49.45 39.13
CA GLU A 14 -41.51 -49.85 38.02
C GLU A 14 -41.00 -49.24 36.71
N ASP A 15 -40.87 -50.07 35.68
CA ASP A 15 -40.33 -49.68 34.37
C ASP A 15 -41.46 -49.33 33.39
N TYR A 16 -41.54 -48.07 33.00
CA TYR A 16 -42.52 -47.52 32.08
C TYR A 16 -41.93 -47.44 30.66
N ASP A 17 -42.68 -47.92 29.67
CA ASP A 17 -42.31 -47.80 28.25
C ASP A 17 -42.72 -46.44 27.70
N VAL A 18 -41.75 -45.66 27.24
CA VAL A 18 -41.94 -44.30 26.72
C VAL A 18 -42.02 -44.30 25.19
N GLY A 19 -41.69 -45.42 24.55
CA GLY A 19 -41.73 -45.60 23.10
C GLY A 19 -40.34 -45.68 22.47
N THR A 20 -40.29 -45.52 21.15
CA THR A 20 -39.09 -45.85 20.35
C THR A 20 -38.50 -44.61 19.69
N VAL A 21 -37.19 -44.39 19.88
CA VAL A 21 -36.46 -43.29 19.24
C VAL A 21 -35.73 -43.81 18.01
N ALA A 22 -36.08 -43.31 16.83
CA ALA A 22 -35.40 -43.61 15.57
C ALA A 22 -34.60 -42.39 15.09
N TYR A 23 -33.39 -42.63 14.60
CA TYR A 23 -32.55 -41.58 14.04
C TYR A 23 -32.89 -41.38 12.56
N ASP A 24 -33.53 -40.25 12.24
CA ASP A 24 -33.92 -39.94 10.87
C ASP A 24 -32.73 -39.38 10.06
N LYS A 25 -31.95 -40.31 9.50
CA LYS A 25 -30.69 -40.01 8.80
C LYS A 25 -30.93 -39.37 7.42
N THR A 26 -32.08 -39.61 6.79
CA THR A 26 -32.35 -39.17 5.40
C THR A 26 -32.56 -37.65 5.35
N ASN A 27 -33.36 -37.10 6.27
CA ASN A 27 -33.62 -35.66 6.35
C ASN A 27 -32.34 -34.86 6.65
N THR A 28 -31.48 -35.38 7.53
CA THR A 28 -30.21 -34.71 7.88
C THR A 28 -29.26 -34.62 6.67
N SER A 29 -29.12 -35.69 5.89
CA SER A 29 -28.25 -35.69 4.71
C SER A 29 -28.72 -34.74 3.60
N ILE A 30 -30.03 -34.62 3.40
CA ILE A 30 -30.63 -33.72 2.40
C ILE A 30 -30.41 -32.26 2.81
N VAL A 31 -30.60 -31.94 4.09
CA VAL A 31 -30.37 -30.59 4.62
C VAL A 31 -28.90 -30.19 4.50
N ILE A 32 -27.97 -31.08 4.86
CA ILE A 32 -26.52 -30.82 4.75
C ILE A 32 -26.13 -30.62 3.28
N ALA A 33 -26.63 -31.45 2.37
CA ALA A 33 -26.37 -31.31 0.94
C ALA A 33 -26.92 -29.98 0.39
N GLY A 34 -28.11 -29.55 0.84
CA GLY A 34 -28.71 -28.27 0.45
C GLY A 34 -27.88 -27.07 0.90
N ILE A 35 -27.38 -27.07 2.14
CA ILE A 35 -26.51 -26.01 2.66
C ILE A 35 -25.19 -25.97 1.89
N ALA A 36 -24.56 -27.13 1.65
CA ALA A 36 -23.32 -27.21 0.90
C ALA A 36 -23.48 -26.69 -0.54
N LEU A 37 -24.56 -27.07 -1.23
CA LEU A 37 -24.89 -26.57 -2.56
C LEU A 37 -25.12 -25.05 -2.58
N GLY A 38 -25.81 -24.52 -1.56
CA GLY A 38 -26.05 -23.09 -1.42
C GLY A 38 -24.75 -22.28 -1.27
N ILE A 39 -23.81 -22.76 -0.45
CA ILE A 39 -22.51 -22.11 -0.25
C ILE A 39 -21.71 -22.13 -1.56
N ILE A 40 -21.65 -23.28 -2.25
CA ILE A 40 -20.93 -23.40 -3.53
C ILE A 40 -21.52 -22.44 -4.56
N ALA A 41 -22.85 -22.37 -4.68
CA ALA A 41 -23.52 -21.46 -5.60
C ALA A 41 -23.20 -19.99 -5.28
N ALA A 42 -23.24 -19.60 -4.01
CA ALA A 42 -22.92 -18.24 -3.56
C ALA A 42 -21.46 -17.86 -3.87
N LEU A 43 -20.51 -18.76 -3.66
CA LEU A 43 -19.09 -18.55 -3.97
C LEU A 43 -18.86 -18.38 -5.47
N VAL A 44 -19.52 -19.17 -6.32
CA VAL A 44 -19.41 -19.06 -7.78
C VAL A 44 -19.99 -17.73 -8.28
N VAL A 45 -21.15 -17.31 -7.75
CA VAL A 45 -21.75 -16.01 -8.08
C VAL A 45 -20.85 -14.86 -7.61
N GLY A 46 -20.33 -14.92 -6.39
CA GLY A 46 -19.43 -13.90 -5.86
C GLY A 46 -18.12 -13.79 -6.67
N ALA A 47 -17.50 -14.92 -7.00
CA ALA A 47 -16.28 -14.95 -7.80
C ALA A 47 -16.50 -14.45 -9.23
N SER A 48 -17.61 -14.84 -9.87
CA SER A 48 -17.93 -14.37 -11.22
C SER A 48 -18.18 -12.85 -11.26
N LEU A 49 -18.92 -12.30 -10.29
CA LEU A 49 -19.12 -10.85 -10.18
C LEU A 49 -17.79 -10.11 -9.94
N ALA A 50 -16.94 -10.61 -9.04
CA ALA A 50 -15.62 -10.03 -8.79
C ALA A 50 -14.73 -10.03 -10.04
N LEU A 51 -14.74 -11.11 -10.83
CA LEU A 51 -14.00 -11.20 -12.10
C LEU A 51 -14.54 -10.22 -13.15
N ILE A 52 -15.86 -10.05 -13.24
CA ILE A 52 -16.47 -9.08 -14.16
C ILE A 52 -16.06 -7.65 -13.77
N VAL A 53 -16.13 -7.29 -12.48
CA VAL A 53 -15.71 -5.98 -11.98
C VAL A 53 -14.22 -5.74 -12.23
N MET A 54 -13.36 -6.71 -11.91
CA MET A 54 -11.92 -6.61 -12.16
C MET A 54 -11.61 -6.45 -13.65
N LYS A 55 -12.32 -7.16 -14.54
CA LYS A 55 -12.18 -6.99 -15.99
C LYS A 55 -12.65 -5.61 -16.45
N HIS A 56 -13.78 -5.10 -15.95
CA HIS A 56 -14.26 -3.75 -16.28
C HIS A 56 -13.31 -2.65 -15.79
N LEU A 57 -12.77 -2.77 -14.59
CA LEU A 57 -11.79 -1.83 -14.05
C LEU A 57 -10.47 -1.88 -14.83
N LYS A 58 -9.99 -3.08 -15.19
CA LYS A 58 -8.79 -3.23 -16.04
C LYS A 58 -9.00 -2.70 -17.45
N ALA A 59 -10.15 -2.95 -18.08
CA ALA A 59 -10.49 -2.40 -19.40
C ALA A 59 -10.56 -0.86 -19.38
N LYS A 60 -11.15 -0.27 -18.33
CA LYS A 60 -11.16 1.18 -18.12
C LYS A 60 -9.74 1.74 -17.91
N LYS A 61 -8.88 1.00 -17.20
CA LYS A 61 -7.46 1.37 -17.00
C LYS A 61 -6.65 1.26 -18.30
N GLN A 62 -6.93 0.27 -19.15
CA GLN A 62 -6.20 0.02 -20.39
C GLN A 62 -6.60 0.97 -21.53
N ALA A 63 -7.88 1.33 -21.66
CA ALA A 63 -8.34 2.35 -22.60
C ALA A 63 -7.74 3.74 -22.32
N ASN A 64 -7.49 4.07 -21.05
CA ASN A 64 -6.82 5.31 -20.67
C ASN A 64 -5.32 5.32 -21.08
N ILE A 65 -4.66 4.16 -21.04
CA ILE A 65 -3.25 4.01 -21.45
C ILE A 65 -3.11 4.05 -22.98
N GLU A 66 -3.99 3.40 -23.73
CA GLU A 66 -3.95 3.41 -25.20
C GLU A 66 -4.27 4.80 -25.79
N ASN A 67 -5.19 5.56 -25.19
CA ASN A 67 -5.43 6.97 -25.56
C ASN A 67 -4.22 7.88 -25.29
N ARG A 68 -3.40 7.57 -24.27
CA ARG A 68 -2.14 8.27 -24.01
C ARG A 68 -1.08 7.92 -25.05
N LEU A 69 -1.01 6.67 -25.50
CA LEU A 69 -0.04 6.22 -26.50
C LEU A 69 -0.33 6.81 -27.90
N SER A 70 -1.60 6.85 -28.31
CA SER A 70 -2.00 7.41 -29.61
C SER A 70 -1.77 8.92 -29.71
N THR A 71 -1.90 9.65 -28.59
CA THR A 71 -1.63 11.10 -28.51
C THR A 71 -0.12 11.41 -28.55
N VAL A 72 0.73 10.52 -28.04
CA VAL A 72 2.20 10.67 -28.07
C VAL A 72 2.77 10.35 -29.46
N LEU A 73 2.25 9.31 -30.13
CA LEU A 73 2.70 8.92 -31.47
C LEU A 73 2.32 9.95 -32.56
N SER A 74 1.25 10.72 -32.34
CA SER A 74 0.86 11.82 -33.24
C SER A 74 1.69 13.08 -33.04
N ARG A 75 2.24 13.34 -31.84
CA ARG A 75 3.23 14.42 -31.61
C ARG A 75 4.64 14.06 -32.09
N ALA A 76 5.02 12.79 -32.08
CA ALA A 76 6.36 12.36 -32.49
C ALA A 76 6.65 12.50 -34.00
N ARG A 77 5.64 12.75 -34.85
CA ARG A 77 5.81 12.93 -36.30
C ARG A 77 6.12 14.37 -36.76
N VAL A 78 6.08 15.36 -35.86
CA VAL A 78 6.21 16.79 -36.26
C VAL A 78 7.56 17.42 -35.85
N GLY A 79 8.48 16.68 -35.23
CA GLY A 79 9.73 17.26 -34.73
C GLY A 79 10.96 16.39 -34.95
N SER A 80 11.42 16.25 -36.19
CA SER A 80 12.77 15.73 -36.43
C SER A 80 13.36 16.28 -37.74
N HIS A 81 13.95 17.47 -37.65
CA HIS A 81 14.95 17.94 -38.61
C HIS A 81 16.00 18.74 -37.82
N LEU A 82 17.15 18.12 -37.54
CA LEU A 82 18.50 18.67 -37.73
C LEU A 82 19.58 17.72 -37.18
N ASN A 83 20.62 17.52 -37.99
CA ASN A 83 21.86 16.79 -37.72
C ASN A 83 22.77 17.49 -36.69
N SER A 84 23.57 16.72 -35.94
CA SER A 84 25.05 16.81 -35.89
C SER A 84 25.67 15.89 -34.82
N SER A 85 26.71 15.15 -35.19
CA SER A 85 27.66 14.44 -34.31
C SER A 85 28.78 15.42 -33.85
N PRO A 86 29.63 15.16 -32.84
CA PRO A 86 30.63 14.08 -32.88
C PRO A 86 31.04 13.40 -31.54
N THR A 87 31.73 12.27 -31.71
CA THR A 87 32.68 11.48 -30.88
C THR A 87 33.27 12.07 -29.59
N ASP A 88 33.38 11.23 -28.53
CA ASP A 88 34.61 11.11 -27.72
C ASP A 88 34.65 9.82 -26.84
N ASP A 89 35.85 9.22 -26.79
CA ASP A 89 36.26 7.96 -26.14
C ASP A 89 36.54 8.12 -24.62
N TYR A 90 36.20 7.13 -23.78
CA TYR A 90 36.51 7.11 -22.33
C TYR A 90 37.25 5.84 -21.85
N ARG A 91 38.24 5.39 -22.61
CA ARG A 91 39.07 4.22 -22.26
C ARG A 91 40.25 4.57 -21.34
N ARG A 92 40.10 4.38 -20.01
CA ARG A 92 41.13 4.10 -18.96
C ARG A 92 40.38 3.97 -17.62
N GLY A 93 40.43 2.92 -16.80
CA GLY A 93 41.44 1.89 -16.55
C GLY A 93 42.07 2.13 -15.17
N PHE A 94 41.65 1.40 -14.12
CA PHE A 94 42.51 0.99 -13.00
C PHE A 94 41.97 -0.30 -12.34
N HIS A 95 42.89 -1.25 -12.18
CA HIS A 95 42.70 -2.63 -11.75
C HIS A 95 42.91 -2.81 -10.24
N SER A 96 42.09 -3.66 -9.61
CA SER A 96 42.45 -4.66 -8.58
C SER A 96 41.22 -5.57 -8.40
N GLY A 97 41.24 -6.88 -8.23
CA GLY A 97 42.25 -7.93 -8.25
C GLY A 97 41.51 -9.26 -8.51
N GLN A 98 42.23 -10.23 -9.06
CA GLN A 98 41.77 -11.56 -9.46
C GLN A 98 41.36 -12.43 -8.27
N THR A 99 40.34 -13.29 -8.44
CA THR A 99 40.48 -14.76 -8.29
C THR A 99 39.35 -15.49 -9.02
N SER A 100 39.73 -16.44 -9.86
CA SER A 100 38.88 -17.34 -10.66
C SER A 100 38.22 -18.43 -9.81
N GLY A 101 37.03 -18.88 -10.24
CA GLY A 101 36.40 -20.12 -9.75
C GLY A 101 35.13 -20.44 -10.54
N SER A 102 35.25 -21.23 -11.60
CA SER A 102 34.16 -21.71 -12.44
C SER A 102 33.34 -22.79 -11.73
N GLY A 103 32.01 -22.68 -11.78
CA GLY A 103 31.09 -23.68 -11.23
C GLY A 103 29.64 -23.29 -11.52
N ALA A 104 29.15 -23.69 -12.70
CA ALA A 104 27.77 -23.48 -13.10
C ALA A 104 26.81 -24.32 -12.24
N THR A 105 25.86 -23.66 -11.56
CA THR A 105 24.49 -24.17 -11.40
C THR A 105 23.51 -23.00 -11.49
N THR A 106 22.50 -23.23 -12.31
CA THR A 106 21.41 -22.35 -12.73
C THR A 106 20.56 -21.80 -11.59
N PHE A 107 20.49 -20.48 -11.46
CA PHE A 107 19.27 -19.77 -11.03
C PHE A 107 19.17 -18.44 -11.78
N GLN A 108 18.40 -18.44 -12.87
CA GLN A 108 18.00 -17.23 -13.59
C GLN A 108 16.92 -16.49 -12.80
N GLY A 109 17.36 -15.74 -11.78
CA GLY A 109 16.63 -14.60 -11.23
C GLY A 109 17.00 -13.34 -12.01
N LEU A 110 16.49 -13.22 -13.24
CA LEU A 110 16.70 -12.07 -14.11
C LEU A 110 16.15 -10.78 -13.48
N LEU A 111 17.08 -9.91 -13.05
CA LEU A 111 17.24 -8.56 -13.61
C LEU A 111 15.94 -7.72 -13.74
N TYR A 112 15.50 -7.15 -12.62
CA TYR A 112 14.81 -5.84 -12.60
C TYR A 112 15.48 -4.85 -11.64
N SER A 113 16.76 -5.09 -11.31
CA SER A 113 17.63 -4.09 -10.70
C SER A 113 18.33 -3.29 -11.79
N ALA A 114 17.57 -2.50 -12.54
CA ALA A 114 18.08 -1.34 -13.28
C ALA A 114 17.65 -0.12 -12.46
N SER A 115 18.54 0.52 -11.69
CA SER A 115 19.44 1.56 -12.20
C SER A 115 18.76 2.46 -13.21
N TYR A 116 17.72 3.18 -12.76
CA TYR A 116 17.28 4.40 -13.41
C TYR A 116 17.59 5.57 -12.47
N ASP A 117 18.56 6.37 -12.89
CA ASP A 117 18.71 7.76 -12.48
C ASP A 117 17.35 8.45 -12.57
N HIS A 118 16.79 8.82 -11.42
CA HIS A 118 15.55 9.57 -11.34
C HIS A 118 15.87 11.04 -11.05
N LEU A 119 16.46 11.71 -12.05
CA LEU A 119 16.35 13.16 -12.15
C LEU A 119 15.02 13.48 -12.83
N ALA A 120 14.16 14.15 -12.05
CA ALA A 120 13.14 15.10 -12.47
C ALA A 120 12.08 14.64 -13.50
N ALA A 121 10.87 14.33 -13.01
CA ALA A 121 9.62 14.86 -13.58
C ALA A 121 8.41 14.58 -12.66
N PRO A 122 7.83 15.61 -12.00
CA PRO A 122 6.45 15.55 -11.53
C PRO A 122 5.54 15.71 -12.76
N LEU A 123 4.78 14.68 -13.11
CA LEU A 123 3.78 14.76 -14.18
C LEU A 123 2.37 14.77 -13.60
N MET A 124 2.00 15.85 -12.91
CA MET A 124 0.62 16.33 -12.86
C MET A 124 0.61 17.87 -12.76
N PRO A 125 -0.13 18.57 -13.63
CA PRO A 125 -0.58 19.94 -13.36
C PRO A 125 -1.51 19.92 -12.14
N GLY A 126 -1.28 20.86 -11.22
CA GLY A 126 -1.98 20.97 -9.94
C GLY A 126 -3.50 20.92 -10.07
N GLU A 127 -4.08 19.80 -9.65
CA GLU A 127 -5.35 19.85 -8.93
C GLU A 127 -4.95 20.05 -7.47
N THR A 128 -5.25 21.25 -6.97
CA THR A 128 -5.14 21.60 -5.56
C THR A 128 -5.59 20.41 -4.74
N VAL A 129 -4.69 19.83 -3.93
CA VAL A 129 -5.07 18.96 -2.82
C VAL A 129 -5.88 19.85 -1.89
N SER A 130 -7.16 19.97 -2.20
CA SER A 130 -8.07 20.79 -1.45
C SER A 130 -8.26 20.05 -0.13
N MET A 131 -7.62 20.60 0.90
CA MET A 131 -7.78 20.30 2.32
C MET A 131 -9.26 20.17 2.77
N VAL A 132 -10.20 20.55 1.89
CA VAL A 132 -11.65 20.67 2.06
C VAL A 132 -12.40 19.32 2.03
N SER A 133 -11.73 18.17 1.84
CA SER A 133 -12.39 16.86 1.95
C SER A 133 -12.00 16.05 3.19
N LEU A 134 -11.29 16.65 4.15
CA LEU A 134 -11.08 16.04 5.46
C LEU A 134 -12.34 16.27 6.32
N ASN A 135 -12.77 15.22 7.02
CA ASN A 135 -13.93 15.29 7.92
C ASN A 135 -13.73 16.44 8.93
N THR A 136 -14.75 17.23 9.23
CA THR A 136 -14.63 18.45 10.06
C THR A 136 -14.02 18.17 11.43
N ASP A 137 -14.27 16.98 11.98
CA ASP A 137 -13.74 16.54 13.28
C ASP A 137 -12.22 16.26 13.23
N LEU A 138 -11.71 15.81 12.08
CA LEU A 138 -10.29 15.54 11.88
C LEU A 138 -9.50 16.85 11.74
N LEU A 139 -10.12 17.91 11.21
CA LEU A 139 -9.42 19.15 10.86
C LEU A 139 -8.87 19.88 12.10
N GLU A 140 -9.60 19.84 13.22
CA GLU A 140 -9.15 20.46 14.47
C GLU A 140 -7.96 19.70 15.08
N GLU A 141 -8.00 18.37 15.10
CA GLU A 141 -6.93 17.52 15.64
C GLU A 141 -5.67 17.54 14.75
N VAL A 142 -5.85 17.61 13.43
CA VAL A 142 -4.74 17.63 12.47
C VAL A 142 -3.87 18.87 12.62
N ASN A 143 -4.41 20.01 13.06
CA ASN A 143 -3.62 21.22 13.28
C ASN A 143 -2.49 21.04 14.30
N GLU A 144 -2.64 20.12 15.27
CA GLU A 144 -1.60 19.86 16.27
C GLU A 144 -0.45 19.00 15.73
N VAL A 145 -0.66 18.24 14.66
CA VAL A 145 0.37 17.40 14.04
C VAL A 145 1.01 18.05 12.82
N LEU A 146 0.36 18.99 12.15
CA LEU A 146 0.89 19.62 10.94
C LEU A 146 1.99 20.64 11.24
N ILE A 147 3.08 20.54 10.47
CA ILE A 147 4.19 21.49 10.47
C ILE A 147 4.09 22.33 9.21
N PRO A 148 4.00 23.67 9.33
CA PRO A 148 4.08 24.58 8.19
C PRO A 148 5.40 24.44 7.44
N ALA A 149 5.38 24.54 6.11
CA ALA A 149 6.56 24.32 5.28
C ALA A 149 7.70 25.32 5.59
N GLU A 150 7.37 26.54 6.00
CA GLU A 150 8.31 27.59 6.42
C GLU A 150 9.08 27.25 7.71
N MET A 151 8.57 26.32 8.51
CA MET A 151 9.21 25.87 9.75
C MET A 151 10.13 24.67 9.51
N LEU A 152 10.22 24.12 8.31
CA LEU A 152 11.02 22.92 8.03
C LEU A 152 12.06 23.18 6.93
N ARG A 153 13.34 23.03 7.26
CA ARG A 153 14.45 23.03 6.29
C ARG A 153 14.98 21.62 6.09
N ILE A 154 15.00 21.15 4.86
CA ILE A 154 15.44 19.79 4.51
C ILE A 154 16.76 19.89 3.75
N GLU A 155 17.73 19.07 4.14
CA GLU A 155 19.00 18.95 3.41
C GLU A 155 18.95 17.75 2.47
N GLU A 156 18.47 17.97 1.24
CA GLU A 156 18.25 16.90 0.25
C GLU A 156 19.53 16.11 -0.10
N ASN A 157 20.69 16.74 0.04
CA ASN A 157 22.00 16.13 -0.20
C ASN A 157 22.52 15.30 0.98
N GLN A 158 21.89 15.40 2.16
CA GLN A 158 22.27 14.66 3.37
C GLN A 158 21.28 13.54 3.66
N ILE A 159 21.43 12.44 2.94
CA ILE A 159 20.58 11.26 3.13
C ILE A 159 21.12 10.43 4.30
N ILE A 160 20.30 10.27 5.34
CA ILE A 160 20.57 9.44 6.52
C ILE A 160 20.32 7.96 6.19
N GLY A 161 19.26 7.66 5.42
CA GLY A 161 18.92 6.29 5.06
C GLY A 161 17.89 6.18 3.95
N LYS A 162 17.89 5.02 3.27
CA LYS A 162 16.90 4.67 2.24
C LYS A 162 16.30 3.32 2.59
N GLY A 163 14.98 3.23 2.53
CA GLY A 163 14.26 2.00 2.81
C GLY A 163 13.00 1.86 1.97
N HIS A 164 12.30 0.74 2.15
CA HIS A 164 11.07 0.45 1.42
C HIS A 164 10.02 1.56 1.56
N PHE A 165 9.90 2.10 2.78
CA PHE A 165 8.89 3.10 3.14
C PHE A 165 9.28 4.55 2.82
N GLY A 166 10.49 4.81 2.31
CA GLY A 166 10.92 6.17 2.07
C GLY A 166 12.42 6.40 2.11
N THR A 167 12.77 7.65 1.87
CA THR A 167 14.12 8.18 2.11
C THR A 167 14.09 9.09 3.33
N VAL A 168 15.10 8.98 4.19
CA VAL A 168 15.29 9.81 5.38
C VAL A 168 16.43 10.78 5.11
N TYR A 169 16.14 12.06 5.28
CA TYR A 169 17.06 13.17 5.10
C TYR A 169 17.36 13.82 6.45
N HIS A 170 18.52 14.47 6.54
CA HIS A 170 18.78 15.41 7.61
C HIS A 170 17.96 16.69 7.41
N GLY A 171 17.48 17.28 8.50
CA GLY A 171 16.73 18.53 8.44
C GLY A 171 16.77 19.30 9.75
N PHE A 172 16.13 20.46 9.72
CA PHE A 172 16.00 21.38 10.83
C PHE A 172 14.55 21.83 10.96
N LEU A 173 14.00 21.65 12.16
CA LEU A 173 12.73 22.24 12.57
C LEU A 173 13.00 23.60 13.21
N ILE A 174 12.36 24.63 12.70
CA ILE A 174 12.54 26.03 13.09
C ILE A 174 11.34 26.44 13.92
N ASP A 175 11.59 26.83 15.18
CA ASP A 175 10.53 27.31 16.06
C ASP A 175 10.18 28.79 15.82
N SER A 176 9.18 29.29 16.55
CA SER A 176 8.75 30.70 16.49
C SER A 176 9.83 31.69 16.96
N MET A 177 10.81 31.24 17.73
CA MET A 177 11.97 32.02 18.18
C MET A 177 13.19 31.86 17.24
N LYS A 178 13.01 31.23 16.07
CA LYS A 178 14.06 30.93 15.09
C LYS A 178 15.19 30.05 15.63
N GLN A 179 14.91 29.24 16.64
CA GLN A 179 15.83 28.19 17.08
C GLN A 179 15.67 26.99 16.17
N GLU A 180 16.80 26.41 15.78
CA GLU A 180 16.87 25.25 14.91
C GLU A 180 17.05 23.98 15.75
N THR A 181 16.15 23.03 15.58
CA THR A 181 16.25 21.70 16.16
C THR A 181 16.58 20.71 15.05
N HIS A 182 17.67 19.97 15.19
CA HIS A 182 18.01 18.90 14.24
C HIS A 182 16.95 17.81 14.28
N CYS A 183 16.52 17.35 13.10
CA CYS A 183 15.52 16.30 12.96
C CYS A 183 15.84 15.36 11.78
N ALA A 184 15.19 14.21 11.79
CA ALA A 184 15.13 13.29 10.66
C ALA A 184 13.83 13.53 9.88
N VAL A 185 13.95 13.82 8.59
CA VAL A 185 12.80 14.06 7.70
C VAL A 185 12.63 12.88 6.77
N LYS A 186 11.54 12.14 6.92
CA LYS A 186 11.25 10.96 6.09
C LYS A 186 10.20 11.30 5.04
N SER A 187 10.61 11.22 3.77
CA SER A 187 9.70 11.29 2.62
C SER A 187 9.10 9.92 2.35
N LEU A 188 7.77 9.83 2.31
CA LEU A 188 7.04 8.56 2.16
C LEU A 188 6.87 8.20 0.68
N ASN A 189 7.16 6.95 0.29
CA ASN A 189 7.17 6.54 -1.13
C ASN A 189 5.79 6.34 -1.77
N ARG A 190 4.73 6.12 -0.99
CA ARG A 190 3.42 5.65 -1.50
C ARG A 190 2.27 6.13 -0.63
N ILE A 191 1.84 7.37 -0.86
CA ILE A 191 0.51 7.81 -0.49
C ILE A 191 -0.09 8.38 -1.77
N THR A 192 -1.01 7.64 -2.36
CA THR A 192 -1.52 7.93 -3.72
C THR A 192 -3.01 8.21 -3.76
N ASP A 193 -3.74 7.85 -2.71
CA ASP A 193 -5.17 8.09 -2.60
C ASP A 193 -5.51 8.99 -1.41
N LEU A 194 -6.60 9.76 -1.54
CA LEU A 194 -7.09 10.66 -0.47
C LEU A 194 -7.45 9.88 0.80
N GLY A 195 -7.97 8.65 0.67
CA GLY A 195 -8.26 7.78 1.81
C GLY A 195 -7.01 7.36 2.58
N GLU A 196 -5.88 7.14 1.88
CA GLU A 196 -4.60 6.82 2.52
C GLU A 196 -4.03 8.02 3.29
N VAL A 197 -4.24 9.25 2.78
CA VAL A 197 -3.84 10.48 3.49
C VAL A 197 -4.61 10.64 4.81
N ASP A 198 -5.92 10.43 4.80
CA ASP A 198 -6.74 10.52 6.02
C ASP A 198 -6.29 9.52 7.09
N GLN A 199 -6.08 8.25 6.69
CA GLN A 199 -5.59 7.23 7.61
C GLN A 199 -4.18 7.56 8.14
N PHE A 200 -3.30 8.06 7.27
CA PHE A 200 -1.97 8.48 7.65
C PHE A 200 -2.00 9.62 8.69
N LEU A 201 -2.87 10.61 8.51
CA LEU A 201 -3.01 11.72 9.45
C LEU A 201 -3.59 11.27 10.80
N ARG A 202 -4.57 10.36 10.80
CA ARG A 202 -5.10 9.75 12.04
C ARG A 202 -4.00 9.04 12.83
N GLU A 203 -3.20 8.22 12.16
CA GLU A 203 -2.07 7.55 12.80
C GLU A 203 -1.04 8.57 13.32
N GLY A 204 -0.82 9.65 12.57
CA GLY A 204 0.02 10.77 12.98
C GLY A 204 -0.43 11.40 14.30
N ILE A 205 -1.73 11.67 14.45
CA ILE A 205 -2.31 12.22 15.69
C ILE A 205 -2.05 11.28 16.87
N ILE A 206 -2.28 9.98 16.69
CA ILE A 206 -2.04 8.97 17.73
C ILE A 206 -0.55 8.92 18.12
N MET A 207 0.34 8.88 17.13
CA MET A 207 1.79 8.85 17.34
C MET A 207 2.31 10.12 18.02
N LYS A 208 1.72 11.28 17.71
CA LYS A 208 2.07 12.56 18.32
C LYS A 208 1.80 12.57 19.83
N GLY A 209 0.84 11.77 20.31
CA GLY A 209 0.54 11.61 21.72
C GLY A 209 1.61 10.85 22.53
N PHE A 210 2.52 10.11 21.88
CA PHE A 210 3.51 9.29 22.59
C PHE A 210 4.72 10.10 23.08
N HIS A 211 4.79 10.27 24.40
CA HIS A 211 5.88 10.96 25.08
C HIS A 211 6.55 10.03 26.09
N HIS A 212 7.65 9.40 25.69
CA HIS A 212 8.41 8.51 26.56
C HIS A 212 9.88 8.45 26.10
N PRO A 213 10.88 8.44 27.01
CA PRO A 213 12.30 8.50 26.65
C PRO A 213 12.79 7.33 25.77
N ASN A 214 12.10 6.19 25.80
CA ASN A 214 12.43 5.01 24.99
C ASN A 214 11.52 4.82 23.76
N ILE A 215 10.68 5.79 23.43
CA ILE A 215 9.81 5.77 22.25
C ILE A 215 10.20 6.95 21.37
N LEU A 216 10.36 6.70 20.08
CA LEU A 216 10.66 7.76 19.13
C LEU A 216 9.44 8.69 19.01
N SER A 217 9.63 9.96 19.34
CA SER A 217 8.57 10.96 19.27
C SER A 217 8.37 11.46 17.84
N LEU A 218 7.11 11.64 17.46
CA LEU A 218 6.75 12.36 16.25
C LEU A 218 6.78 13.87 16.53
N LEU A 219 7.66 14.60 15.83
CA LEU A 219 7.66 16.06 15.90
C LEU A 219 6.49 16.64 15.11
N GLY A 220 6.16 16.03 13.97
CA GLY A 220 4.95 16.34 13.21
C GLY A 220 5.02 15.86 11.77
N ILE A 221 4.07 16.34 10.96
CA ILE A 221 3.89 15.95 9.56
C ILE A 221 3.87 17.22 8.71
N MET A 222 4.66 17.24 7.63
CA MET A 222 4.58 18.30 6.63
C MET A 222 3.91 17.77 5.37
N LEU A 223 2.84 18.44 4.94
CA LEU A 223 2.13 18.14 3.69
C LEU A 223 2.52 19.20 2.65
N PRO A 224 3.35 18.85 1.66
CA PRO A 224 3.72 19.81 0.62
C PRO A 224 2.55 20.07 -0.33
N LYS A 225 2.52 21.25 -0.95
CA LYS A 225 1.51 21.59 -1.98
C LYS A 225 1.54 20.62 -3.17
N GLU A 226 2.75 20.16 -3.49
CA GLU A 226 3.02 19.16 -4.53
C GLU A 226 4.06 18.19 -3.98
N GLY A 227 3.83 16.89 -4.13
CA GLY A 227 4.75 15.85 -3.67
C GLY A 227 4.17 14.94 -2.60
N LEU A 228 5.07 14.27 -1.88
CA LEU A 228 4.72 13.23 -0.92
C LEU A 228 4.74 13.78 0.51
N PRO A 229 3.85 13.32 1.41
CA PRO A 229 3.89 13.68 2.82
C PRO A 229 5.25 13.39 3.46
N LEU A 230 5.67 14.27 4.36
CA LEU A 230 6.90 14.14 5.12
C LEU A 230 6.59 13.92 6.59
N VAL A 231 7.31 12.99 7.20
CA VAL A 231 7.27 12.69 8.64
C VAL A 231 8.52 13.26 9.29
N VAL A 232 8.37 14.06 10.34
CA VAL A 232 9.46 14.73 11.05
C VAL A 232 9.61 14.11 12.44
N MET A 233 10.79 13.56 12.74
CA MET A 233 11.13 12.88 14.00
C MET A 233 12.44 13.39 14.57
#